data_AF-A0A966VU50-F1
#
_entry.id   AF-A0A966VU50-F1
#
_cell.length_a   1.000
_cell.length_b   1.000
_cell.length_c   1.000
_cell.angle_alpha   90.00
_cell.angle_beta   90.00
_cell.angle_gamma   90.00
#
_symmetry.space_group_name_H-M   'P 1'
#
loop_
_entity.id
_entity.type
_entity.pdbx_description
1 polymer ?
#
loop_
_entity_poly.entity_id
_entity_poly.type
_entity_poly.pdbx_seq_one_letter_code
_entity_poly.pdbx_strand_id
1 'polypeptide(L)'
;PDATLVCIGAAPDTTLDIFAVADTLAARGWYVDCQQPPPSIHLTVNAVHADTYREFLCDLDAAVAEVAARAAKGEAGAYGTLE
;
A
#
# COMPACT_ATOMS: atom_id res chain seq x y z
N PRO A 1 22.44 -7.27 3.88
CA PRO A 1 21.70 -6.18 3.22
C PRO A 1 21.57 -5.02 4.21
N ASP A 2 21.64 -3.78 3.75
CA ASP A 2 21.66 -2.62 4.66
C ASP A 2 20.28 -2.30 5.27
N ALA A 3 19.19 -2.74 4.62
CA ALA A 3 17.85 -2.76 5.19
C ALA A 3 17.06 -3.95 4.65
N THR A 4 16.32 -4.62 5.54
CA THR A 4 15.33 -5.65 5.18
C THR A 4 13.92 -5.16 5.40
N LEU A 5 13.71 -3.94 5.89
CA LEU A 5 12.39 -3.39 6.16
C LEU A 5 12.18 -2.13 5.32
N VAL A 6 11.09 -2.10 4.57
CA VAL A 6 10.74 -1.00 3.66
C VAL A 6 9.40 -0.45 4.11
N CYS A 7 9.36 0.86 4.42
CA CYS A 7 8.14 1.60 4.71
C CYS A 7 7.79 2.50 3.52
N ILE A 8 6.52 2.50 3.11
CA ILE A 8 5.98 3.26 1.99
C ILE A 8 4.82 4.12 2.51
N GLY A 9 4.91 5.43 2.28
CA GLY A 9 3.83 6.39 2.55
C GLY A 9 3.37 7.05 1.26
N ALA A 10 2.15 7.58 1.28
CA ALA A 10 1.69 8.47 0.21
C ALA A 10 2.45 9.80 0.27
N ALA A 11 2.71 10.43 -0.89
CA ALA A 11 3.35 11.72 -0.90
C ALA A 11 2.43 12.80 -0.28
N PRO A 12 2.99 13.82 0.42
CA PRO A 12 2.21 14.77 1.23
C PRO A 12 1.18 15.60 0.45
N ASP A 13 1.37 15.74 -0.86
CA ASP A 13 0.54 16.52 -1.78
C ASP A 13 -0.52 15.69 -2.52
N THR A 14 -0.68 14.42 -2.14
CA THR A 14 -1.67 13.50 -2.73
C THR A 14 -2.88 13.32 -1.82
N THR A 15 -4.04 13.02 -2.41
CA THR A 15 -5.23 12.57 -1.67
C THR A 15 -5.29 11.03 -1.59
N LEU A 16 -4.16 10.35 -1.79
CA LEU A 16 -4.11 8.89 -1.82
C LEU A 16 -4.15 8.34 -0.39
N ASP A 17 -5.14 7.49 -0.12
CA ASP A 17 -5.22 6.74 1.14
C ASP A 17 -4.35 5.48 1.05
N ILE A 18 -3.23 5.47 1.79
CA ILE A 18 -2.30 4.33 1.80
C ILE A 18 -2.91 3.06 2.42
N PHE A 19 -3.92 3.18 3.28
CA PHE A 19 -4.62 2.02 3.84
C PHE A 19 -5.60 1.42 2.83
N ALA A 20 -6.25 2.24 2.02
CA ALA A 20 -7.03 1.75 0.89
C ALA A 20 -6.14 1.00 -0.13
N VAL A 21 -4.87 1.42 -0.29
CA VAL A 21 -3.89 0.66 -1.09
C VAL A 21 -3.59 -0.69 -0.44
N ALA A 22 -3.40 -0.73 0.88
CA ALA A 22 -3.20 -1.98 1.63
C ALA A 22 -4.38 -2.95 1.46
N ASP A 23 -5.63 -2.47 1.56
CA ASP A 23 -6.83 -3.29 1.34
C ASP A 23 -6.89 -3.85 -0.09
N THR A 24 -6.52 -3.01 -1.06
CA THR A 24 -6.51 -3.35 -2.49
C THR A 24 -5.42 -4.39 -2.80
N LEU A 25 -4.28 -4.33 -2.12
CA LEU A 25 -3.23 -5.35 -2.13
C LEU A 25 -3.70 -6.66 -1.47
N ALA A 26 -4.35 -6.58 -0.31
CA ALA A 26 -4.87 -7.74 0.41
C ALA A 26 -5.90 -8.53 -0.43
N ALA A 27 -6.75 -7.82 -1.18
CA ALA A 27 -7.67 -8.44 -2.13
C ALA A 27 -6.98 -9.21 -3.28
N ARG A 28 -5.71 -8.90 -3.56
CA ARG A 28 -4.84 -9.60 -4.52
C ARG A 28 -3.95 -10.67 -3.86
N GLY A 29 -4.07 -10.87 -2.55
CA GLY A 29 -3.28 -11.84 -1.78
C GLY A 29 -1.98 -11.28 -1.20
N TRP A 30 -1.73 -9.97 -1.29
CA TRP A 30 -0.56 -9.32 -0.71
C TRP A 30 -0.89 -8.73 0.66
N TYR A 31 -0.26 -9.26 1.70
CA TYR A 31 -0.42 -8.77 3.06
C TYR A 31 0.76 -7.88 3.43
N VAL A 32 0.46 -6.65 3.83
CA VAL A 32 1.43 -5.63 4.29
C VAL A 32 0.96 -5.08 5.63
N ASP A 33 1.91 -4.68 6.47
CA ASP A 33 1.59 -4.13 7.78
C ASP A 33 1.29 -2.63 7.68
N CYS A 34 0.22 -2.18 8.30
CA CYS A 34 -0.15 -0.75 8.36
C CYS A 34 0.46 -0.09 9.61
N GLN A 35 0.98 1.12 9.46
CA GLN A 35 1.59 1.89 10.56
C GLN A 35 1.07 3.32 10.66
N GLN A 36 1.16 3.88 11.87
CA GLN A 36 0.91 5.28 12.21
C GLN A 36 1.80 5.70 13.40
N PRO A 37 2.24 6.97 13.54
CA PRO A 37 2.29 8.04 12.54
C PRO A 37 3.69 8.18 11.88
N PRO A 38 3.80 8.57 10.59
CA PRO A 38 2.73 8.87 9.64
C PRO A 38 2.04 7.61 9.08
N PRO A 39 0.83 7.74 8.49
CA PRO A 39 0.19 6.66 7.75
C PRO A 39 1.15 6.05 6.72
N SER A 40 1.40 4.75 6.84
CA SER A 40 2.28 4.02 5.93
C SER A 40 1.95 2.54 5.92
N ILE A 41 2.45 1.84 4.90
CA ILE A 41 2.56 0.38 4.87
C ILE A 41 4.02 -0.03 4.97
N HIS A 42 4.31 -1.18 5.57
CA HIS A 42 5.66 -1.76 5.50
C HIS A 42 5.66 -3.24 5.15
N LEU A 43 6.83 -3.68 4.69
CA LEU A 43 7.13 -5.09 4.47
C LEU A 43 8.58 -5.40 4.84
N THR A 44 8.80 -6.61 5.36
CA THR A 44 10.14 -7.15 5.56
C THR A 44 10.59 -7.91 4.32
N VAL A 45 11.48 -7.34 3.52
CA VAL A 45 12.10 -7.98 2.36
C VAL A 45 13.21 -8.92 2.80
N ASN A 46 13.11 -10.18 2.38
CA ASN A 46 14.14 -11.19 2.58
C ASN A 46 14.32 -12.02 1.29
N ALA A 47 15.25 -12.98 1.31
CA ALA A 47 15.64 -13.74 0.12
C ALA A 47 14.47 -14.51 -0.54
N VAL A 48 13.42 -14.86 0.20
CA VAL A 48 12.26 -15.60 -0.36
C VAL A 48 11.45 -14.76 -1.35
N HIS A 49 11.58 -13.44 -1.33
CA HIS A 49 10.87 -12.53 -2.22
C HIS A 49 11.57 -12.33 -3.57
N ALA A 50 12.72 -12.98 -3.81
CA ALA A 50 13.50 -12.83 -5.03
C ALA A 50 12.71 -13.21 -6.30
N ASP A 51 11.77 -14.14 -6.20
CA ASP A 51 10.97 -14.60 -7.33
C ASP A 51 9.63 -13.87 -7.47
N THR A 52 9.19 -13.16 -6.43
CA THR A 52 7.84 -12.57 -6.36
C THR A 52 7.81 -11.03 -6.40
N TYR A 53 8.96 -10.36 -6.22
CA TYR A 53 9.00 -8.89 -6.13
C TYR A 53 8.43 -8.18 -7.37
N ARG A 54 8.56 -8.77 -8.58
CA ARG A 54 8.02 -8.17 -9.81
C ARG A 54 6.50 -8.20 -9.83
N GLU A 55 5.91 -9.30 -9.38
CA GLU A 55 4.46 -9.46 -9.27
C GLU A 55 3.92 -8.51 -8.21
N PHE A 56 4.57 -8.44 -7.04
CA PHE A 56 4.23 -7.48 -5.99
C PHE A 56 4.25 -6.03 -6.50
N LEU A 57 5.29 -5.63 -7.23
CA LEU A 57 5.40 -4.26 -7.76
C LEU A 57 4.33 -3.96 -8.83
N CYS A 58 3.98 -4.94 -9.66
CA CYS A 58 2.90 -4.81 -10.63
C CYS A 58 1.54 -4.61 -9.94
N ASP A 59 1.27 -5.42 -8.90
CA ASP A 59 0.03 -5.32 -8.15
C ASP A 59 -0.04 -4.07 -7.27
N LEU A 60 1.10 -3.60 -6.75
CA LEU A 60 1.20 -2.32 -6.05
C LEU A 60 0.86 -1.16 -6.97
N ASP A 61 1.39 -1.13 -8.19
CA ASP A 61 1.06 -0.09 -9.18
C ASP A 61 -0.43 -0.12 -9.54
N ALA A 62 -0.98 -1.31 -9.78
CA ALA A 62 -2.40 -1.49 -10.05
C ALA A 62 -3.29 -1.04 -8.87
N ALA A 63 -2.88 -1.34 -7.63
CA ALA A 63 -3.59 -0.96 -6.43
C ALA A 63 -3.59 0.57 -6.23
N VAL A 64 -2.45 1.22 -6.43
CA VAL A 64 -2.32 2.68 -6.36
C VAL A 64 -3.20 3.35 -7.41
N ALA A 65 -3.16 2.88 -8.67
CA ALA A 65 -3.97 3.41 -9.75
C ALA A 65 -5.48 3.25 -9.48
N GLU A 66 -5.89 2.11 -8.95
CA GLU A 66 -7.28 1.83 -8.59
C GLU A 66 -7.79 2.75 -7.49
N VAL A 67 -7.01 2.90 -6.40
CA VAL A 67 -7.38 3.80 -5.29
C VAL A 67 -7.41 5.25 -5.75
N ALA A 68 -6.45 5.70 -6.55
CA ALA A 68 -6.46 7.04 -7.11
C ALA A 68 -7.70 7.29 -8.00
N ALA A 69 -8.11 6.30 -8.80
CA ALA A 69 -9.30 6.40 -9.64
C ALA A 69 -10.61 6.45 -8.82
N ARG A 70 -10.69 5.70 -7.71
CA ARG A 70 -11.84 5.75 -6.78
C ARG A 70 -11.93 7.10 -6.07
N ALA A 71 -10.79 7.63 -5.61
CA ALA A 71 -10.71 8.96 -5.00
C ALA A 71 -11.21 10.05 -5.97
N ALA A 72 -10.82 9.98 -7.25
CA ALA A 72 -11.29 10.91 -8.28
C ALA A 72 -12.82 10.85 -8.53
N LYS A 73 -13.47 9.73 -8.20
CA LYS A 73 -14.93 9.54 -8.29
C LYS A 73 -15.68 9.91 -7.01
N GLY A 74 -14.98 10.30 -5.94
CA GLY A 74 -15.58 10.59 -4.63
C GLY A 74 -15.91 9.35 -3.79
N GLU A 75 -15.42 8.18 -4.19
CA GLU A 75 -15.58 6.91 -3.47
C GLU A 75 -14.36 6.71 -2.54
N ALA A 76 -14.18 7.58 -1.55
CA ALA A 76 -13.13 7.41 -0.56
C ALA A 76 -13.49 6.25 0.38
N GLY A 77 -12.57 5.29 0.52
CA GLY A 77 -12.74 4.06 1.31
C GLY A 77 -13.01 4.32 2.79
N ALA A 78 -13.71 3.38 3.42
CA ALA A 78 -14.26 3.47 4.77
C ALA A 78 -13.24 3.40 5.93
N TYR A 79 -11.93 3.42 5.66
CA TYR A 79 -10.91 3.23 6.70
C TYR A 79 -10.69 4.47 7.59
N GLY A 80 -11.24 5.62 7.22
CA GLY A 80 -11.13 6.88 7.97
C GLY A 80 -12.16 7.11 9.09
N THR A 81 -12.87 6.10 9.60
CA THR A 81 -13.93 6.28 10.63
C THR A 81 -13.67 5.54 11.95
N LEU A 82 -12.43 5.17 12.24
CA LEU A 82 -12.05 4.80 13.60
C LEU A 82 -11.10 5.88 14.14
N GLU A 83 -11.66 6.66 15.08
CA GLU A 83 -11.11 7.77 15.88
C GLU A 83 -11.46 9.20 15.43
#